data_AF-A0A2D9Y3W4-F1
#
_entry.id   AF-A0A2D9Y3W4-F1
#
_cell.length_a   1.000
_cell.length_b   1.000
_cell.length_c   1.000
_cell.angle_alpha   90.00
_cell.angle_beta   90.00
_cell.angle_gamma   90.00
#
_symmetry.space_group_name_H-M   'P 1'
#
loop_
_entity.id
_entity.type
_entity.pdbx_description
1 polymer ?
#
loop_
_entity_poly.entity_id
_entity_poly.type
_entity_poly.pdbx_seq_one_letter_code
_entity_poly.pdbx_strand_id
1 'polypeptide(L)'
;MALQKLSHSFTKIGFKPLQTTVRNILYSLSFSLFFIGQVVAQETNKNSEVQIPATQDSTEVNSVKPSDSLTITSEEILSEQLQDTVKKDSVKPDPEYLTDNVVYKAKDYMRLSRRENKMYLYDDAQITYGDIQL
;
A
#
# COMPACT_ATOMS: atom_id res chain seq x y z
N MET A 1 7.83 -60.71 -36.67
CA MET A 1 7.14 -59.63 -35.91
C MET A 1 5.72 -59.54 -36.42
N ALA A 2 4.72 -59.72 -35.55
CA ALA A 2 3.36 -59.30 -35.84
C ALA A 2 2.81 -58.69 -34.55
N LEU A 3 2.59 -57.38 -34.58
CA LEU A 3 2.09 -56.61 -33.45
C LEU A 3 0.56 -56.73 -33.47
N GLN A 4 0.00 -57.49 -32.53
CA GLN A 4 -1.44 -57.70 -32.40
C GLN A 4 -2.10 -56.39 -31.97
N LYS A 5 -2.94 -55.80 -32.83
CA LYS A 5 -3.73 -54.61 -32.47
C LYS A 5 -4.85 -55.01 -31.51
N LEU A 6 -4.88 -54.36 -30.34
CA LEU A 6 -5.93 -54.51 -29.34
C LEU A 6 -7.17 -53.71 -29.81
N SER A 7 -8.08 -54.34 -30.55
CA SER A 7 -9.23 -53.68 -31.20
C SER A 7 -10.47 -53.54 -30.31
N HIS A 8 -10.47 -54.09 -29.10
CA HIS A 8 -11.69 -54.30 -28.31
C HIS A 8 -11.68 -53.64 -26.93
N SER A 9 -11.17 -52.41 -26.83
CA SER A 9 -11.37 -51.59 -25.63
C SER A 9 -11.75 -50.16 -25.97
N PHE A 10 -12.72 -50.00 -26.88
CA PHE A 10 -13.50 -48.77 -26.97
C PHE A 10 -14.84 -49.01 -26.29
N THR A 11 -14.87 -48.92 -24.95
CA THR A 11 -16.16 -48.71 -24.30
C THR A 11 -16.60 -47.30 -24.70
N LYS A 12 -17.69 -47.22 -25.46
CA LYS A 12 -18.30 -45.94 -25.87
C LYS A 12 -19.00 -45.32 -24.65
N ILE A 13 -18.23 -44.98 -23.63
CA ILE A 13 -18.70 -44.08 -22.58
C ILE A 13 -18.69 -42.71 -23.27
N GLY A 14 -19.84 -42.34 -23.85
CA GLY A 14 -20.03 -40.98 -24.33
C GLY A 14 -19.66 -40.02 -23.20
N PHE A 15 -18.92 -38.95 -23.53
CA PHE A 15 -18.58 -37.90 -22.58
C PHE A 15 -19.88 -37.35 -21.97
N LYS A 16 -20.25 -37.87 -20.80
CA LYS A 16 -21.33 -37.30 -20.01
C LYS A 16 -20.71 -36.05 -19.41
N PRO A 17 -21.12 -34.84 -19.82
CA PRO A 17 -20.57 -33.64 -19.22
C PRO A 17 -20.84 -33.71 -17.73
N LEU A 18 -19.79 -33.73 -16.93
CA LEU A 18 -19.91 -33.59 -15.49
C LEU A 18 -20.63 -32.27 -15.26
N GLN A 19 -21.79 -32.28 -14.58
CA GLN A 19 -22.52 -31.05 -14.31
C GLN A 19 -21.66 -30.19 -13.40
N THR A 20 -20.91 -29.26 -13.99
CA THR A 20 -20.00 -28.41 -13.27
C THR A 20 -20.80 -27.38 -12.50
N THR A 21 -20.97 -27.55 -11.20
CA THR A 21 -21.55 -26.55 -10.28
C THR A 21 -20.59 -25.38 -10.04
N VAL A 22 -19.70 -25.07 -11.00
CA VAL A 22 -18.64 -24.06 -10.93
C VAL A 22 -19.21 -22.69 -10.54
N ARG A 23 -20.44 -22.38 -10.97
CA ARG A 23 -21.12 -21.15 -10.55
C ARG A 23 -21.44 -21.12 -9.06
N ASN A 24 -21.90 -22.24 -8.50
CA ASN A 24 -22.18 -22.36 -7.07
C ASN A 24 -20.89 -22.34 -6.25
N ILE A 25 -19.82 -22.96 -6.76
CA ILE A 25 -18.48 -22.93 -6.17
C ILE A 25 -17.92 -21.50 -6.19
N LEU A 26 -18.08 -20.78 -7.30
CA LEU A 26 -17.67 -19.38 -7.43
C LEU A 26 -18.42 -18.49 -6.43
N TYR A 27 -19.75 -18.66 -6.31
CA TYR A 27 -20.54 -17.91 -5.35
C TYR A 27 -20.22 -18.24 -3.89
N SER A 28 -19.92 -19.51 -3.56
CA SER A 28 -19.52 -19.87 -2.20
C SER A 28 -18.16 -19.30 -1.84
N LEU A 29 -17.22 -19.27 -2.80
CA LEU A 29 -15.87 -18.77 -2.58
C LEU A 29 -15.86 -17.25 -2.44
N SER A 30 -16.64 -16.53 -3.27
CA SER A 30 -16.79 -15.08 -3.14
C SER A 30 -17.47 -14.67 -1.82
N PHE A 31 -18.47 -15.41 -1.36
CA PHE A 31 -19.15 -15.12 -0.09
C PHE A 31 -18.24 -15.37 1.12
N SER A 32 -17.40 -16.42 1.10
CA SER A 32 -16.45 -16.74 2.18
C SER A 32 -15.39 -15.63 2.39
N LEU A 33 -14.88 -15.04 1.31
CA LEU A 33 -13.89 -13.96 1.36
C LEU A 33 -14.41 -12.69 2.07
N PHE A 34 -15.72 -12.45 2.08
CA PHE A 34 -16.33 -11.28 2.72
C PHE A 34 -16.34 -11.35 4.26
N PHE A 35 -16.25 -12.54 4.87
CA PHE A 35 -16.37 -12.70 6.32
C PHE A 35 -15.04 -12.78 7.09
N ILE A 36 -13.89 -12.74 6.41
CA ILE A 36 -12.56 -12.99 7.03
C ILE A 36 -11.89 -11.69 7.55
N GLY A 37 -12.52 -10.53 7.41
CA GLY A 37 -11.94 -9.25 7.86
C GLY A 37 -12.19 -8.92 9.34
N GLN A 38 -11.46 -9.54 10.26
CA GLN A 38 -11.34 -9.02 11.64
C GLN A 38 -9.88 -8.66 11.91
N VAL A 39 -9.56 -7.37 11.78
CA VAL A 39 -8.24 -6.82 12.12
C VAL A 39 -8.30 -6.36 13.57
N VAL A 40 -7.60 -7.06 14.46
CA VAL A 40 -7.35 -6.58 15.82
C VAL A 40 -6.06 -5.76 15.77
N ALA A 41 -6.17 -4.44 15.96
CA ALA A 41 -4.99 -3.60 16.16
C ALA A 41 -4.37 -3.89 17.53
N GLN A 42 -3.05 -4.05 17.61
CA GLN A 42 -2.36 -4.03 18.90
C GLN A 42 -2.37 -2.60 19.43
N GLU A 43 -2.89 -2.42 20.64
CA GLU A 43 -2.68 -1.20 21.42
C GLU A 43 -1.19 -1.08 21.76
N THR A 44 -0.57 0.03 21.37
CA THR A 44 0.77 0.36 21.86
C THR A 44 0.65 0.77 23.32
N ASN A 45 1.41 0.13 24.20
CA ASN A 45 1.48 0.52 25.62
C ASN A 45 1.83 2.02 25.69
N LYS A 46 0.89 2.86 26.13
CA LYS A 46 1.17 4.26 26.44
C LYS A 46 2.20 4.24 27.55
N ASN A 47 3.43 4.65 27.24
CA ASN A 47 4.57 4.80 28.15
C ASN A 47 4.13 5.15 29.58
N SER A 48 3.84 4.13 30.39
CA SER A 48 4.06 4.20 31.81
C SER A 48 5.54 3.98 31.95
N GLU A 49 6.26 5.09 31.94
CA GLU A 49 7.68 5.13 32.26
C GLU A 49 7.86 4.42 33.61
N VAL A 50 8.31 3.17 33.56
CA VAL A 50 8.61 2.39 34.75
C VAL A 50 9.76 3.14 35.41
N GLN A 51 9.48 3.80 36.53
CA GLN A 51 10.50 4.51 37.28
C GLN A 51 11.47 3.47 37.85
N ILE A 52 12.60 3.29 37.18
CA ILE A 52 13.72 2.51 37.69
C ILE A 52 14.43 3.39 38.71
N PRO A 53 14.45 3.05 40.01
CA PRO A 53 15.20 3.83 40.99
C PRO A 53 16.69 3.73 40.65
N ALA A 54 17.32 4.87 40.40
CA ALA A 54 18.76 4.94 40.24
C ALA A 54 19.43 4.76 41.61
N THR A 55 20.01 3.59 41.85
CA THR A 55 20.94 3.39 42.96
C THR A 55 22.19 4.23 42.70
N GLN A 56 22.50 5.15 43.60
CA GLN A 56 23.75 5.91 43.54
C GLN A 56 24.89 4.99 43.95
N ASP A 57 25.67 4.52 42.97
CA ASP A 57 26.88 3.76 43.25
C ASP A 57 27.94 4.68 43.86
N SER A 58 28.33 4.39 45.10
CA SER A 58 29.52 4.96 45.73
C SER A 58 30.74 4.58 44.89
N THR A 59 31.45 5.60 44.41
CA THR A 59 32.70 5.44 43.67
C THR A 59 33.81 4.98 44.61
N GLU A 60 33.93 3.66 44.79
CA GLU A 60 35.21 3.06 45.16
C GLU A 60 35.89 2.51 43.90
N VAL A 61 37.03 3.15 43.64
CA VAL A 61 37.99 2.89 42.58
C VAL A 61 38.48 1.44 42.66
N ASN A 62 38.26 0.65 41.61
CA ASN A 62 39.26 -0.25 41.00
C ASN A 62 38.63 -1.19 39.97
N SER A 63 38.93 -0.99 38.68
CA SER A 63 39.53 -2.03 37.81
C SER A 63 39.41 -1.68 36.32
N VAL A 64 40.58 -1.58 35.70
CA VAL A 64 40.95 -2.06 34.35
C VAL A 64 40.10 -1.57 33.16
N LYS A 65 40.70 -0.69 32.35
CA LYS A 65 40.29 -0.39 30.97
C LYS A 65 40.28 -1.68 30.11
N PRO A 66 39.18 -2.05 29.45
CA PRO A 66 39.26 -2.81 28.22
C PRO A 66 39.62 -1.87 27.06
N SER A 67 40.82 -2.04 26.52
CA SER A 67 41.26 -1.45 25.25
C SER A 67 40.71 -2.30 24.10
N ASP A 68 39.48 -2.02 23.68
CA ASP A 68 39.02 -2.46 22.36
C ASP A 68 38.03 -1.41 21.84
N SER A 69 38.59 -0.29 21.40
CA SER A 69 37.85 0.69 20.61
C SER A 69 38.44 0.67 19.21
N LEU A 70 37.78 -0.08 18.32
CA LEU A 70 37.88 0.18 16.89
C LEU A 70 37.35 1.60 16.69
N THR A 71 38.27 2.52 16.40
CA THR A 71 37.95 3.91 16.11
C THR A 71 37.38 3.95 14.69
N ILE A 72 36.07 3.78 14.56
CA ILE A 72 35.36 3.98 13.30
C ILE A 72 35.48 5.48 12.98
N THR A 73 36.27 5.80 11.98
CA THR A 73 36.41 7.18 11.48
C THR A 73 35.15 7.50 10.68
N SER A 74 34.52 8.66 10.92
CA SER A 74 33.24 9.06 10.32
C SER A 74 33.23 9.08 8.78
N GLU A 75 34.40 9.03 8.16
CA GLU A 75 34.60 8.90 6.71
C GLU A 75 34.15 7.53 6.17
N GLU A 76 34.29 6.44 6.95
CA GLU A 76 33.93 5.08 6.52
C GLU A 76 32.40 4.88 6.48
N ILE A 77 31.68 5.51 7.43
CA ILE A 77 30.20 5.49 7.49
C ILE A 77 29.57 6.22 6.30
N LEU A 78 30.21 7.29 5.82
CA LEU A 78 29.72 8.07 4.68
C LEU A 78 29.94 7.33 3.33
N SER A 79 30.93 6.45 3.26
CA SER A 79 31.27 5.68 2.06
C SER A 79 30.21 4.60 1.75
N GLU A 80 29.69 3.90 2.77
CA GLU A 80 28.65 2.87 2.56
C GLU A 80 27.31 3.48 2.14
N GLN A 81 26.98 4.68 2.65
CA GLN A 81 25.74 5.38 2.32
C GLN A 81 25.66 5.81 0.85
N LEU A 82 26.80 5.97 0.17
CA LEU A 82 26.89 6.30 -1.26
C LEU A 82 26.80 5.08 -2.19
N GLN A 83 27.01 3.86 -1.66
CA GLN A 83 26.98 2.63 -2.48
C GLN A 83 25.57 2.06 -2.68
N ASP A 84 24.61 2.43 -1.84
CA ASP A 84 23.24 1.92 -1.96
C ASP A 84 22.41 2.75 -2.96
N THR A 85 22.83 2.72 -4.24
CA THR A 85 22.01 3.27 -5.33
C THR A 85 20.94 2.26 -5.74
N VAL A 86 19.87 2.17 -4.96
CA VAL A 86 18.64 1.54 -5.42
C VAL A 86 18.07 2.40 -6.54
N LYS A 87 18.26 1.97 -7.80
CA LYS A 87 17.58 2.57 -8.95
C LYS A 87 16.08 2.40 -8.72
N LYS A 88 15.41 3.48 -8.32
CA LYS A 88 13.95 3.52 -8.26
C LYS A 88 13.44 3.40 -9.70
N ASP A 89 12.95 2.22 -10.05
CA ASP A 89 12.19 2.05 -11.27
C ASP A 89 10.95 2.96 -11.20
N SER A 90 10.91 3.97 -12.06
CA SER A 90 9.77 4.89 -12.16
C SER A 90 8.89 4.43 -13.31
N VAL A 91 7.65 4.06 -12.97
CA VAL A 91 6.57 3.93 -13.94
C VAL A 91 6.09 5.33 -14.29
N LYS A 92 5.94 5.64 -15.58
CA LYS A 92 5.36 6.91 -16.01
C LYS A 92 3.95 7.03 -15.42
N PRO A 93 3.65 8.08 -14.65
CA PRO A 93 2.31 8.28 -14.14
C PRO A 93 1.34 8.46 -15.32
N ASP A 94 0.14 7.92 -15.17
CA ASP A 94 -0.93 8.12 -16.14
C ASP A 94 -1.22 9.62 -16.29
N PRO A 95 -1.58 10.08 -17.50
CA PRO A 95 -1.91 11.48 -17.71
C PRO A 95 -3.11 11.88 -16.84
N GLU A 96 -2.92 12.92 -16.01
CA GLU A 96 -3.97 13.47 -15.16
C GLU A 96 -5.07 14.15 -16.01
N TYR A 97 -6.32 14.01 -15.58
CA TYR A 97 -7.48 14.57 -16.29
C TYR A 97 -7.52 16.10 -16.29
N LEU A 98 -6.97 16.73 -15.25
CA LEU A 98 -6.84 18.18 -15.13
C LEU A 98 -5.35 18.52 -15.14
N THR A 99 -4.94 19.37 -16.08
CA THR A 99 -3.53 19.78 -16.22
C THR A 99 -3.21 21.01 -15.39
N ASP A 100 -4.24 21.78 -15.00
CA ASP A 100 -4.10 23.03 -14.28
C ASP A 100 -5.20 23.19 -13.21
N ASN A 101 -5.02 24.17 -12.33
CA ASN A 101 -5.95 24.50 -11.27
C ASN A 101 -7.12 25.36 -11.80
N VAL A 102 -8.33 25.10 -11.28
CA VAL A 102 -9.53 25.88 -11.60
C VAL A 102 -9.72 26.95 -10.54
N VAL A 103 -9.57 28.21 -10.92
CA VAL A 103 -9.84 29.36 -10.05
C VAL A 103 -11.24 29.88 -10.34
N TYR A 104 -12.02 30.13 -9.30
CA TYR A 104 -13.40 30.59 -9.42
C TYR A 104 -13.65 31.84 -8.59
N LYS A 105 -14.50 32.75 -9.10
CA LYS A 105 -14.92 33.97 -8.42
C LYS A 105 -16.39 34.28 -8.72
N ALA A 106 -17.08 34.84 -7.74
CA ALA A 106 -18.45 35.34 -7.86
C ALA A 106 -18.61 36.55 -6.94
N LYS A 107 -19.56 37.43 -7.24
CA LYS A 107 -19.76 38.68 -6.48
C LYS A 107 -20.62 38.47 -5.24
N ASP A 108 -21.72 37.73 -5.36
CA ASP A 108 -22.67 37.57 -4.25
C ASP A 108 -22.31 36.37 -3.38
N TYR A 109 -22.38 35.16 -3.94
CA TYR A 109 -22.08 33.95 -3.19
C TYR A 109 -21.61 32.78 -4.06
N MET A 110 -21.00 31.83 -3.38
CA MET A 110 -20.44 30.62 -3.94
C MET A 110 -20.90 29.43 -3.11
N ARG A 111 -21.51 28.44 -3.75
CA ARG A 111 -22.10 27.29 -3.06
C ARG A 111 -21.70 25.98 -3.74
N LEU A 112 -21.04 25.10 -2.99
CA LEU A 112 -20.79 23.73 -3.42
C LEU A 112 -21.95 22.82 -2.98
N SER A 113 -22.69 22.28 -3.94
CA SER A 113 -23.72 21.27 -3.72
C SER A 113 -23.10 19.88 -3.88
N ARG A 114 -22.75 19.22 -2.77
CA ARG A 114 -22.18 17.85 -2.78
C ARG A 114 -23.15 16.82 -3.34
N ARG A 115 -24.46 17.02 -3.11
CA ARG A 115 -25.52 16.12 -3.61
C ARG A 115 -25.56 16.07 -5.12
N GLU A 116 -25.39 17.21 -5.77
CA GLU A 116 -25.44 17.35 -7.23
C GLU A 116 -24.04 17.33 -7.86
N ASN A 117 -23.00 17.34 -7.03
CA ASN A 117 -21.60 17.51 -7.41
C ASN A 117 -21.37 18.72 -8.33
N LYS A 118 -21.98 19.86 -7.96
CA LYS A 118 -21.93 21.12 -8.73
C LYS A 118 -21.52 22.29 -7.85
N MET A 119 -20.73 23.19 -8.42
CA MET A 119 -20.40 24.49 -7.84
C MET A 119 -21.30 25.55 -8.47
N TYR A 120 -22.00 26.30 -7.62
CA TYR A 120 -22.85 27.42 -8.03
C TYR A 120 -22.15 28.72 -7.71
N LEU A 121 -22.01 29.59 -8.71
CA LEU A 121 -21.44 30.93 -8.62
C LEU A 121 -22.54 31.92 -8.99
N TYR A 122 -22.84 32.88 -8.12
CA TYR A 122 -23.94 33.82 -8.31
C TYR A 122 -23.44 35.26 -8.44
N ASP A 123 -23.96 35.95 -9.45
CA ASP A 123 -23.62 37.32 -9.89
C ASP A 123 -22.14 37.50 -10.30
N ASP A 124 -21.92 38.02 -11.51
CA ASP A 124 -20.58 38.22 -12.12
C ASP A 124 -19.62 37.03 -11.94
N ALA A 125 -20.10 35.81 -12.27
CA ALA A 125 -19.32 34.59 -12.15
C ALA A 125 -18.16 34.55 -13.14
N GLN A 126 -16.95 34.23 -12.64
CA GLN A 126 -15.74 34.08 -13.44
C GLN A 126 -15.04 32.77 -13.09
N ILE A 127 -14.62 32.03 -14.10
CA ILE A 127 -13.87 30.78 -13.97
C ILE A 127 -12.61 30.87 -14.83
N THR A 128 -11.45 30.65 -14.23
CA THR A 128 -10.15 30.62 -14.93
C THR A 128 -9.59 29.20 -14.86
N TYR A 129 -9.20 28.65 -16.00
CA TYR A 129 -8.53 27.36 -16.15
C TYR A 129 -7.34 27.52 -17.09
N GLY A 130 -6.13 27.49 -16.52
CA GLY A 130 -4.91 27.88 -17.25
C GLY A 130 -5.07 29.22 -17.94
N ASP A 131 -5.00 29.23 -19.27
CA ASP A 131 -5.13 30.43 -20.09
C ASP A 131 -6.58 30.78 -20.48
N ILE A 132 -7.55 29.95 -20.10
CA ILE A 132 -8.95 30.12 -20.48
C ILE A 132 -9.70 30.85 -19.35
N GLN A 133 -10.43 31.91 -19.71
CA GLN A 133 -11.33 32.64 -18.81
C GLN A 133 -12.78 32.54 -19.32
N LEU A 134 -13.69 32.13 -18.44
CA LEU A 134 -15.13 32.03 -18.65
C LEU A 134 -15.87 32.95 -17.69
#